data_AF-A0A523R6D7-F1
#
_entry.id   AF-A0A523R6D7-F1
#
_cell.length_a   1.000
_cell.length_b   1.000
_cell.length_c   1.000
_cell.angle_alpha   90.00
_cell.angle_beta   90.00
_cell.angle_gamma   90.00
#
_symmetry.space_group_name_H-M   'P 1'
#
loop_
_entity.id
_entity.type
_entity.pdbx_description
1 polymer ?
#
loop_
_entity_poly.entity_id
_entity_poly.type
_entity_poly.pdbx_seq_one_letter_code
_entity_poly.pdbx_strand_id
1 'polypeptide(L)' 'MAMVPFCIVPFIWLIILGLLGLWIWMLIDCIKREEKDFPSMGENTKLIWILIVVLTQWIGAIIYYFMVKQKMDKPSKEKS' A
#
# COMPACT_ATOMS: atom_id res chain seq x y z
N MET A 1 -1.86 -23.16 32.07
CA MET A 1 -2.60 -22.20 31.22
C MET A 1 -1.88 -20.86 30.99
N ALA A 2 -0.64 -20.64 31.47
CA ALA A 2 0.10 -19.37 31.31
C ALA A 2 1.21 -19.38 30.23
N MET A 3 1.57 -20.55 29.66
CA MET A 3 2.66 -20.67 28.67
C MET A 3 2.28 -20.22 27.26
N VAL A 4 1.00 -20.36 26.89
CA VAL A 4 0.47 -20.03 25.56
C VAL A 4 0.59 -18.53 25.21
N PRO A 5 0.22 -17.56 26.09
CA PRO A 5 0.35 -16.15 25.75
C PRO A 5 1.82 -15.68 25.62
N PHE A 6 2.76 -16.31 26.34
CA PHE A 6 4.17 -15.91 26.31
C PHE A 6 4.83 -16.15 24.93
N CYS A 7 4.37 -17.16 24.18
CA CYS A 7 4.87 -17.44 22.83
C CYS A 7 4.08 -16.71 21.74
N ILE A 8 2.79 -16.43 21.95
CA ILE A 8 1.93 -15.80 20.94
C ILE A 8 2.18 -14.29 20.84
N VAL A 9 2.38 -13.60 21.96
CA VAL A 9 2.60 -12.15 22.00
C VAL A 9 3.80 -11.70 21.13
N PRO A 10 5.02 -12.27 21.25
CA PRO A 10 6.13 -11.88 20.39
C PRO A 10 5.90 -12.21 18.92
N PHE A 11 5.16 -13.29 18.63
CA PHE A 11 4.82 -13.67 17.25
C PHE A 11 3.86 -12.65 16.60
N ILE A 12 2.86 -12.18 17.34
CA ILE A 12 1.97 -11.11 16.88
C ILE A 12 2.74 -9.81 16.67
N TRP A 13 3.66 -9.47 17.57
CA TRP A 13 4.51 -8.28 17.43
C TRP A 13 5.40 -8.33 16.18
N LEU A 14 5.97 -9.49 15.86
CA LEU A 14 6.74 -9.70 14.64
C LEU A 14 5.89 -9.50 13.38
N ILE A 15 4.64 -9.99 13.38
CA ILE A 15 3.71 -9.79 12.27
C ILE A 15 3.36 -8.30 12.11
N ILE A 16 3.08 -7.59 13.21
CA ILE A 16 2.77 -6.15 13.18
C ILE A 16 3.97 -5.36 12.66
N LEU A 17 5.18 -5.66 13.11
CA LEU A 17 6.41 -5.03 12.60
C LEU A 17 6.62 -5.30 11.11
N GLY A 18 6.34 -6.53 10.65
CA GLY A 18 6.37 -6.87 9.23
C GLY A 18 5.36 -6.09 8.40
N LEU A 19 4.12 -5.95 8.89
CA LEU A 19 3.06 -5.16 8.25
C LEU A 19 3.41 -3.67 8.22
N LEU A 20 4.02 -3.12 9.28
CA LEU A 20 4.52 -1.74 9.30
C LEU A 20 5.66 -1.55 8.29
N GLY A 21 6.59 -2.50 8.20
CA GLY A 21 7.65 -2.48 7.19
C GLY A 21 7.10 -2.49 5.77
N LEU A 22 6.11 -3.34 5.49
CA LEU A 22 5.40 -3.36 4.21
C LEU A 22 4.69 -2.02 3.93
N TRP A 23 4.03 -1.44 4.92
CA TRP A 23 3.37 -0.14 4.77
C TRP A 23 4.35 0.99 4.42
N ILE A 24 5.47 1.08 5.15
CA ILE A 24 6.53 2.07 4.86
C ILE A 24 7.11 1.83 3.47
N TRP A 25 7.34 0.58 3.09
CA TRP A 25 7.85 0.26 1.76
C TRP A 25 6.90 0.72 0.65
N MET A 26 5.59 0.54 0.81
CA MET A 26 4.58 1.04 -0.12
C MET A 26 4.54 2.58 -0.15
N LEU A 27 4.79 3.25 0.97
CA LEU A 27 4.94 4.70 1.03
C LEU A 27 6.13 5.19 0.20
N ILE A 28 7.28 4.51 0.33
CA ILE A 28 8.49 4.80 -0.44
C ILE A 28 8.24 4.55 -1.93
N ASP A 29 7.55 3.47 -2.29
CA ASP A 29 7.16 3.17 -3.67
C ASP A 29 6.26 4.28 -4.25
N CYS A 30 5.27 4.75 -3.48
CA CYS A 30 4.43 5.90 -3.83
C CYS A 30 5.22 7.19 -4.09
N ILE A 31 6.23 7.48 -3.25
CA ILE A 31 7.05 8.69 -3.39
C ILE A 31 8.01 8.58 -4.58
N LYS A 32 8.61 7.40 -4.79
CA LYS A 32 9.56 7.17 -5.90
C LYS A 32 8.88 7.08 -7.26
N ARG A 33 7.61 6.68 -7.34
CA ARG A 33 6.85 6.68 -8.59
C ARG A 33 6.55 8.10 -9.09
N GLU A 34 6.54 8.22 -10.41
CA GLU A 34 6.17 9.45 -11.09
C GLU A 34 4.65 9.57 -11.19
N GLU A 35 4.13 10.81 -11.19
CA GLU A 35 2.70 11.09 -11.27
C GLU A 35 2.02 10.47 -12.50
N LYS A 36 2.76 10.33 -13.60
CA LYS A 36 2.29 9.74 -14.86
C LYS A 36 1.87 8.27 -14.75
N ASP A 37 2.41 7.53 -13.77
CA ASP A 37 2.15 6.10 -13.60
C ASP A 37 0.93 5.84 -12.71
N PHE A 38 0.39 6.88 -12.06
CA PHE A 38 -0.84 6.77 -11.30
C PHE A 38 -2.05 6.86 -12.25
N PRO A 39 -3.16 6.15 -11.94
CA PRO A 39 -4.37 6.25 -12.74
C PRO A 39 -4.81 7.72 -12.81
N SER A 40 -4.72 8.31 -14.00
CA SER A 40 -4.94 9.75 -14.25
C SER A 40 -6.30 10.19 -13.68
N MET A 41 -6.28 10.73 -12.46
CA MET A 41 -7.45 11.24 -11.75
C MET A 41 -7.40 12.76 -11.58
N GLY A 42 -6.47 13.46 -12.25
CA GLY A 42 -6.32 14.91 -12.23
C GLY A 42 -4.97 15.38 -11.67
N GLU A 43 -4.79 16.70 -11.62
CA GLU A 43 -3.63 17.34 -10.97
C GLU A 43 -3.61 16.92 -9.49
N ASN A 44 -2.45 16.49 -8.97
CA ASN A 44 -2.26 15.98 -7.59
C ASN A 44 -2.66 14.53 -7.31
N THR A 45 -2.85 13.69 -8.34
CA THR A 45 -3.17 12.26 -8.16
C THR A 45 -2.14 11.53 -7.28
N LYS A 46 -0.84 11.85 -7.40
CA LYS A 46 0.18 11.24 -6.52
C LYS A 46 -0.02 11.63 -5.06
N LEU A 47 -0.30 12.91 -4.79
CA LEU A 47 -0.54 13.41 -3.44
C LEU A 47 -1.77 12.75 -2.82
N ILE A 48 -2.86 12.55 -3.59
CA ILE A 48 -4.06 11.87 -3.07
C ILE A 48 -3.76 10.42 -2.66
N TRP A 49 -2.98 9.70 -3.48
CA TRP A 49 -2.60 8.32 -3.17
C TRP A 49 -1.66 8.22 -1.98
N ILE A 50 -0.71 9.15 -1.86
CA ILE A 50 0.13 9.27 -0.67
C ILE A 50 -0.74 9.51 0.56
N LEU A 51 -1.70 10.45 0.50
CA LEU A 51 -2.59 10.75 1.61
C LEU A 51 -3.45 9.55 2.02
N ILE A 52 -4.01 8.82 1.04
CA ILE A 52 -4.77 7.59 1.28
C ILE A 52 -3.88 6.57 1.98
N VAL A 53 -2.71 6.25 1.44
CA VAL A 53 -1.79 5.25 2.01
C VAL A 53 -1.32 5.68 3.41
N VAL A 54 -1.08 6.98 3.63
CA VAL A 54 -0.70 7.52 4.95
C VAL A 54 -1.84 7.37 5.97
N LEU A 55 -3.05 7.80 5.63
CA LEU A 55 -4.18 7.87 6.56
C LEU A 55 -4.80 6.49 6.83
N THR A 56 -4.85 5.62 5.82
CA THR A 56 -5.43 4.28 5.95
C THR A 56 -4.40 3.19 6.24
N GLN A 57 -3.11 3.56 6.36
CA GLN A 57 -2.04 2.67 6.77
C GLN A 57 -1.97 1.39 5.88
N TRP A 58 -1.95 0.22 6.52
CA TRP A 58 -1.98 -1.11 5.91
C TRP A 58 -3.18 -1.33 4.96
N ILE A 59 -4.36 -0.76 5.27
CA ILE A 59 -5.53 -0.83 4.40
C ILE A 59 -5.28 -0.07 3.10
N GLY A 60 -4.66 1.11 3.20
CA GLY A 60 -4.27 1.92 2.04
C GLY A 60 -3.23 1.25 1.17
N ALA A 61 -2.26 0.58 1.77
CA ALA A 61 -1.25 -0.20 1.05
C ALA A 61 -1.88 -1.34 0.23
N ILE A 62 -2.88 -2.03 0.79
CA ILE A 62 -3.62 -3.09 0.08
C ILE A 62 -4.42 -2.49 -1.09
N ILE A 63 -5.19 -1.43 -0.84
CA ILE A 63 -5.99 -0.75 -1.88
C ILE A 63 -5.08 -0.21 -2.99
N TYR A 64 -3.94 0.39 -2.63
CA TYR A 64 -2.94 0.86 -3.57
C TYR A 64 -2.40 -0.27 -4.45
N TYR A 65 -2.04 -1.40 -3.84
CA TYR A 65 -1.58 -2.56 -4.58
C TYR A 65 -2.63 -3.05 -5.59
N PHE A 66 -3.89 -3.17 -5.18
CA PHE A 66 -4.96 -3.62 -6.08
C PHE A 66 -5.32 -2.59 -7.16
N MET A 67 -5.45 -1.31 -6.81
CA MET A 67 -5.94 -0.29 -7.74
C MET A 67 -4.86 0.32 -8.62
N VAL A 68 -3.67 0.58 -8.08
CA VAL A 68 -2.58 1.24 -8.81
C VAL A 68 -1.75 0.20 -9.56
N LYS A 69 -1.38 -0.91 -8.92
CA LYS A 69 -0.56 -1.92 -9.59
C LYS A 69 -1.31 -2.71 -10.66
N GLN A 70 -2.57 -3.11 -10.43
CA GLN A 70 -3.32 -3.88 -11.45
C GLN A 70 -3.77 -3.04 -12.65
N LYS A 71 -4.04 -1.73 -12.47
CA LYS A 71 -4.45 -0.89 -13.61
C LYS A 71 -3.34 -0.69 -14.63
N MET A 72 -2.07 -0.88 -14.26
CA MET A 72 -0.95 -0.81 -15.20
C MET A 72 -0.81 -2.06 -16.08
N ASP A 73 -1.34 -3.22 -15.67
CA ASP A 73 -1.31 -4.46 -16.48
C ASP A 73 -2.40 -4.48 -17.56
N LYS A 74 -3.28 -3.47 -17.60
CA LYS A 74 -4.19 -3.25 -18.72
C LYS A 74 -3.57 -2.21 -19.66
N PRO A 75 -2.80 -2.61 -20.68
CA PRO A 75 -2.44 -1.68 -21.74
C PRO A 75 -3.73 -1.14 -22.34
N SER A 76 -3.81 0.17 -22.48
CA SER A 76 -4.74 0.98 -23.29
C SER A 76 -5.31 0.25 -24.53
N LYS A 77 -6.27 -0.65 -24.35
CA LYS A 77 -6.94 -1.41 -25.42
C LYS A 77 -8.46 -1.16 -25.44
N GLU A 78 -8.96 -0.22 -24.66
CA GLU A 78 -10.38 0.12 -24.57
C GLU A 78 -10.64 1.60 -24.89
N LYS A 79 -10.04 2.09 -25.98
CA LYS A 79 -10.52 3.26 -26.74
C LYS A 79 -10.13 3.06 -28.20
N SER A 80 -10.84 2.16 -28.88
CA SER A 80 -10.91 2.07 -30.34
C SER A 80 -12.37 1.91 -30.73
#